data_AF-A0AAV3S188-F1
#
_entry.id   AF-A0AAV3S188-F1
#
_cell.length_a   1.000
_cell.length_b   1.000
_cell.length_c   1.000
_cell.angle_alpha   90.00
_cell.angle_beta   90.00
_cell.angle_gamma   90.00
#
_symmetry.space_group_name_H-M   'P 1'
#
loop_
_entity.id
_entity.type
_entity.pdbx_description
1 polymer ?
#
loop_
_entity_poly.entity_id
_entity_poly.type
_entity_poly.pdbx_seq_one_letter_code
_entity_poly.pdbx_strand_id
1 'polypeptide(L)'
;MKHRYLDSMALLQEYGRPAIFLTMTCNPNWPEIKERLQPGEEAYNRPDILARVFKAKLSILNDKIMSGEIFGEVGSAIHVIEFQKRGLPHAHFLIILKPAFKYLTAEAYNRVVSAELPDQTTNSYLYSLVVKHMMHGPCGHLNAENVCMKEGKCKNHYPKSFAEYTSHGQGSYPIYQRRDNQRTAKVRVTC
;
A
#
# COMPACT_ATOMS: atom_id res chain seq x y z
N MET A 1 2.38 20.82 -14.50
CA MET A 1 1.25 19.96 -14.05
C MET A 1 0.22 19.69 -15.15
N LYS A 2 -0.22 20.71 -15.91
CA LYS A 2 -1.26 20.55 -16.95
C LYS A 2 -0.97 19.44 -17.99
N HIS A 3 0.23 19.37 -18.54
CA HIS A 3 0.57 18.35 -19.55
C HIS A 3 0.47 16.92 -19.01
N ARG A 4 1.16 16.60 -17.90
CA ARG A 4 1.09 15.27 -17.26
C ARG A 4 -0.33 14.84 -16.90
N TYR A 5 -1.17 15.79 -16.49
CA TYR A 5 -2.59 15.52 -16.24
C TYR A 5 -3.32 15.15 -17.53
N LEU A 6 -3.10 15.88 -18.63
CA LEU A 6 -3.68 15.58 -19.93
C LEU A 6 -3.20 14.23 -20.47
N ASP A 7 -1.92 13.90 -20.32
CA ASP A 7 -1.37 12.59 -20.72
C ASP A 7 -2.02 11.47 -19.91
N SER A 8 -2.19 11.68 -18.60
CA SER A 8 -2.91 10.73 -17.74
C SER A 8 -4.35 10.55 -18.20
N MET A 9 -5.05 11.64 -18.52
CA MET A 9 -6.43 11.57 -19.01
C MET A 9 -6.53 10.87 -20.38
N ALA A 10 -5.57 11.07 -21.27
CA ALA A 10 -5.49 10.35 -22.55
C ALA A 10 -5.36 8.84 -22.33
N LEU A 11 -4.47 8.42 -21.41
CA LEU A 11 -4.33 7.00 -21.05
C LEU A 11 -5.61 6.42 -20.43
N LEU A 12 -6.30 7.17 -19.57
CA LEU A 12 -7.59 6.75 -19.02
C LEU A 12 -8.67 6.63 -20.11
N GLN A 13 -8.65 7.49 -21.12
CA GLN A 13 -9.59 7.44 -22.24
C GLN A 13 -9.32 6.23 -23.14
N GLU A 14 -8.05 5.90 -23.38
CA GLU A 14 -7.64 4.78 -24.22
C GLU A 14 -7.79 3.42 -23.53
N TYR A 15 -7.29 3.29 -22.30
CA TYR A 15 -7.22 2.00 -21.59
C TYR A 15 -8.34 1.80 -20.57
N GLY A 16 -9.09 2.86 -20.26
CA GLY A 16 -10.18 2.85 -19.29
C GLY A 16 -9.75 3.20 -17.87
N ARG A 17 -10.65 2.93 -16.91
CA ARG A 17 -10.45 3.30 -15.50
C ARG A 17 -9.38 2.42 -14.82
N PRO A 18 -8.56 3.00 -13.93
CA PRO A 18 -7.63 2.23 -13.10
C PRO A 18 -8.35 1.16 -12.28
N ALA A 19 -7.75 -0.05 -12.23
CA ALA A 19 -8.24 -1.16 -11.42
C ALA A 19 -7.57 -1.20 -10.04
N ILE A 20 -6.31 -0.74 -9.96
CA ILE A 20 -5.51 -0.80 -8.73
C ILE A 20 -4.92 0.58 -8.46
N PHE A 21 -5.03 1.00 -7.20
CA PHE A 21 -4.23 2.07 -6.63
C PHE A 21 -3.20 1.47 -5.69
N LEU A 22 -1.91 1.65 -6.01
CA LEU A 22 -0.80 1.12 -5.22
C LEU A 22 0.06 2.26 -4.70
N THR A 23 0.48 2.17 -3.45
CA THR A 23 1.43 3.12 -2.86
C THR A 23 2.69 2.39 -2.43
N MET A 24 3.85 2.90 -2.83
CA MET A 24 5.15 2.43 -2.38
C MET A 24 5.81 3.55 -1.56
N THR A 25 6.12 3.26 -0.30
CA THR A 25 6.82 4.20 0.59
C THR A 25 8.26 3.75 0.79
N CYS A 26 9.21 4.67 0.68
CA CYS A 26 10.60 4.40 1.01
C CYS A 26 10.74 3.99 2.49
N ASN A 27 11.51 2.94 2.75
CA ASN A 27 11.80 2.46 4.10
C ASN A 27 13.27 2.73 4.43
N PRO A 28 13.57 3.56 5.46
CA PRO A 28 14.95 3.92 5.81
C PRO A 28 15.72 2.74 6.44
N ASN A 29 15.02 1.64 6.73
CA ASN A 29 15.59 0.41 7.27
C ASN A 29 15.88 -0.64 6.19
N TRP A 30 15.80 -0.32 4.90
CA TRP A 30 16.28 -1.24 3.88
C TRP A 30 17.79 -1.49 4.04
N PRO A 31 18.26 -2.75 3.91
CA PRO A 31 19.67 -3.08 4.06
C PRO A 31 20.59 -2.24 3.17
N GLU A 32 20.18 -1.98 1.92
CA GLU A 32 20.97 -1.22 0.96
C GLU A 32 21.17 0.24 1.38
N ILE A 33 20.30 0.78 2.24
CA ILE A 33 20.50 2.08 2.88
C ILE A 33 21.44 1.93 4.06
N LYS A 34 21.13 1.02 4.99
CA LYS A 34 21.88 0.83 6.25
C LYS A 34 23.35 0.49 6.02
N GLU A 35 23.66 -0.33 5.03
CA GLU A 35 25.04 -0.71 4.64
C GLU A 35 25.85 0.46 4.09
N ARG A 36 25.20 1.55 3.67
CA ARG A 36 25.85 2.75 3.11
C ARG A 36 25.95 3.89 4.10
N LEU A 37 25.40 3.73 5.30
CA LEU A 37 25.49 4.72 6.37
C LEU A 37 26.78 4.52 7.17
N GLN A 38 27.40 5.62 7.54
CA GLN A 38 28.51 5.62 8.50
C GLN A 38 28.02 5.36 9.92
N PRO A 39 28.88 4.90 10.85
CA PRO A 39 28.52 4.77 12.25
C PRO A 39 27.95 6.08 12.82
N GLY A 40 26.75 6.03 13.42
CA GLY A 40 26.06 7.20 13.96
C GLY A 40 25.32 8.07 12.94
N GLU A 41 25.41 7.76 11.64
CA GLU A 41 24.70 8.49 10.59
C GLU A 41 23.23 8.03 10.52
N GLU A 42 22.31 8.99 10.49
CA GLU A 42 20.89 8.72 10.29
C GLU A 42 20.54 8.74 8.80
N ALA A 43 19.68 7.80 8.38
CA ALA A 43 19.24 7.69 6.98
C ALA A 43 18.63 8.99 6.44
N TYR A 44 17.88 9.72 7.28
CA TYR A 44 17.25 10.99 6.92
C TYR A 44 18.25 12.08 6.54
N ASN A 45 19.49 12.01 7.05
CA ASN A 45 20.56 12.94 6.73
C ASN A 45 21.26 12.58 5.41
N ARG A 46 20.88 11.47 4.77
CA ARG A 46 21.41 10.98 3.48
C ARG A 46 20.33 10.83 2.41
N PRO A 47 19.71 11.95 1.99
CA PRO A 47 18.68 11.94 0.96
C PRO A 47 19.18 11.40 -0.38
N ASP A 48 20.49 11.51 -0.67
CA ASP A 48 21.12 10.94 -1.86
C ASP A 48 21.04 9.40 -1.87
N ILE A 49 21.36 8.74 -0.75
CA ILE A 49 21.26 7.29 -0.62
C ILE A 49 19.79 6.85 -0.68
N LEU A 50 18.93 7.52 0.10
CA LEU A 50 17.50 7.24 0.14
C LEU A 50 16.87 7.30 -1.26
N ALA A 51 17.10 8.38 -2.00
CA ALA A 51 16.54 8.57 -3.33
C ALA A 51 17.05 7.53 -4.33
N ARG A 52 18.34 7.16 -4.26
CA ARG A 52 18.93 6.16 -5.16
C ARG A 52 18.36 4.76 -4.89
N VAL A 53 18.31 4.34 -3.63
CA VAL A 53 17.75 3.03 -3.27
C VAL A 53 16.26 2.98 -3.57
N PHE A 54 15.51 4.05 -3.24
CA PHE A 54 14.10 4.15 -3.59
C PHE A 54 13.86 4.03 -5.10
N LYS A 55 14.61 4.77 -5.92
CA LYS A 55 14.50 4.70 -7.39
C LYS A 55 14.80 3.29 -7.91
N ALA A 56 15.81 2.61 -7.38
CA ALA A 56 16.13 1.25 -7.78
C ALA A 56 15.00 0.27 -7.43
N LYS A 57 14.48 0.32 -6.21
CA LYS A 57 13.33 -0.50 -5.77
C LYS A 57 12.06 -0.17 -6.57
N LEU A 58 11.85 1.09 -6.91
CA LEU A 58 10.72 1.55 -7.73
C LEU A 58 10.79 0.97 -9.13
N SER A 59 11.98 0.95 -9.75
CA SER A 59 12.19 0.31 -11.06
C SER A 59 11.83 -1.17 -11.02
N ILE A 60 12.33 -1.90 -10.02
CA ILE A 60 12.04 -3.33 -9.85
C ILE A 60 10.54 -3.56 -9.69
N LEU A 61 9.86 -2.72 -8.89
CA LEU A 61 8.41 -2.81 -8.72
C LEU A 61 7.67 -2.54 -10.04
N ASN A 62 8.09 -1.50 -10.78
CA ASN A 62 7.49 -1.16 -12.06
C ASN A 62 7.65 -2.30 -13.08
N ASP A 63 8.83 -2.91 -13.17
CA ASP A 63 9.08 -4.03 -14.07
C ASP A 63 8.19 -5.24 -13.73
N LYS A 64 8.02 -5.53 -12.45
CA LYS A 64 7.12 -6.61 -11.98
C LYS A 64 5.63 -6.31 -12.20
N ILE A 65 5.23 -5.03 -12.14
CA ILE A 65 3.85 -4.63 -12.47
C ILE A 65 3.63 -4.83 -13.97
N MET A 66 4.55 -4.33 -14.80
CA MET A 66 4.42 -4.34 -16.26
C MET A 66 4.62 -5.73 -16.87
N SER A 67 5.33 -6.65 -16.20
CA SER A 67 5.42 -8.05 -16.64
C SER A 67 4.09 -8.80 -16.56
N GLY A 68 3.13 -8.29 -15.78
CA GLY A 68 1.84 -8.91 -15.55
C GLY A 68 1.85 -10.10 -14.59
N GLU A 69 3.01 -10.45 -14.01
CA GLU A 69 3.15 -11.57 -13.07
C GLU A 69 2.37 -11.37 -11.77
N ILE A 70 2.20 -10.12 -11.32
CA ILE A 70 1.54 -9.82 -10.05
C ILE A 70 0.03 -9.65 -10.23
N PHE A 71 -0.37 -8.84 -11.21
CA PHE A 71 -1.75 -8.35 -11.33
C PHE A 71 -2.50 -8.86 -12.57
N GLY A 72 -1.83 -9.61 -13.45
CA GLY A 72 -2.29 -9.88 -14.82
C GLY A 72 -1.83 -8.81 -15.81
N GLU A 73 -2.20 -8.94 -17.08
CA GLU A 73 -1.71 -8.03 -18.11
C GLU A 73 -2.15 -6.58 -17.90
N VAL A 74 -1.16 -5.70 -17.81
CA VAL A 74 -1.32 -4.26 -17.68
C VAL A 74 -1.46 -3.64 -19.06
N GLY A 75 -2.52 -2.85 -19.27
CA GLY A 75 -2.69 -2.03 -20.46
C GLY A 75 -1.89 -0.73 -20.36
N SER A 76 -1.94 -0.08 -19.19
CA SER A 76 -1.13 1.10 -18.89
C SER A 76 -0.95 1.28 -17.38
N ALA A 77 0.12 1.94 -16.97
CA ALA A 77 0.37 2.32 -15.58
C ALA A 77 0.87 3.76 -15.52
N ILE A 78 0.32 4.54 -14.61
CA ILE A 78 0.72 5.91 -14.33
C ILE A 78 1.26 5.93 -12.91
N HIS A 79 2.40 6.56 -12.68
CA HIS A 79 2.84 6.83 -11.32
C HIS A 79 3.40 8.23 -11.13
N VAL A 80 3.25 8.72 -9.91
CA VAL A 80 3.85 9.97 -9.45
C VAL A 80 4.72 9.69 -8.25
N ILE A 81 5.89 10.33 -8.21
CA ILE A 81 6.77 10.31 -7.04
C ILE A 81 6.59 11.64 -6.32
N GLU A 82 6.27 11.55 -5.04
CA GLU A 82 6.07 12.70 -4.17
C GLU A 82 7.18 12.71 -3.09
N PHE A 83 7.75 13.89 -2.89
CA PHE A 83 8.71 14.15 -1.83
C PHE A 83 8.00 15.00 -0.78
N GLN A 84 7.76 14.43 0.39
CA GLN A 84 7.12 15.17 1.49
C GLN A 84 8.19 15.98 2.25
N LYS A 85 7.85 17.19 2.70
CA LYS A 85 8.78 18.06 3.46
C LYS A 85 9.45 17.40 4.68
N ARG A 86 8.77 16.42 5.28
CA ARG A 86 9.23 15.66 6.47
C ARG A 86 9.10 14.15 6.27
N GLY A 87 8.85 13.71 5.05
CA GLY A 87 8.58 12.30 4.75
C GLY A 87 9.55 11.78 3.71
N LEU A 88 9.76 10.47 3.74
CA LEU A 88 10.56 9.80 2.75
C LEU A 88 9.82 9.78 1.40
N PRO A 89 10.54 9.59 0.28
CA PRO A 89 9.90 9.50 -1.02
C PRO A 89 8.82 8.42 -1.03
N HIS A 90 7.68 8.74 -1.62
CA HIS A 90 6.62 7.78 -1.87
C HIS A 90 6.14 7.89 -3.31
N ALA A 91 5.69 6.77 -3.85
CA ALA A 91 5.13 6.70 -5.19
C ALA A 91 3.68 6.23 -5.12
N HIS A 92 2.81 6.91 -5.87
CA HIS A 92 1.43 6.51 -6.09
C HIS A 92 1.29 6.01 -7.51
N PHE A 93 0.72 4.81 -7.66
CA PHE A 93 0.48 4.15 -8.93
C PHE A 93 -1.02 4.04 -9.19
N LEU A 94 -1.42 4.33 -10.41
CA LEU A 94 -2.69 3.96 -11.01
C LEU A 94 -2.40 2.91 -12.08
N ILE A 95 -2.87 1.69 -11.87
CA ILE A 95 -2.62 0.56 -12.77
C ILE A 95 -3.94 0.24 -13.50
N ILE A 96 -3.88 0.25 -14.82
CA ILE A 96 -5.01 -0.02 -15.72
C ILE A 96 -4.78 -1.39 -16.35
N LEU A 97 -5.60 -2.36 -15.97
CA LEU A 97 -5.53 -3.73 -16.49
C LEU A 97 -6.25 -3.86 -17.83
N LYS A 98 -5.74 -4.74 -18.70
CA LYS A 98 -6.43 -5.11 -19.94
C LYS A 98 -7.81 -5.71 -19.62
N PRO A 99 -8.80 -5.59 -20.51
CA PRO A 99 -10.19 -6.02 -20.24
C PRO A 99 -10.32 -7.45 -19.70
N ALA A 100 -9.55 -8.41 -20.24
CA ALA A 100 -9.58 -9.81 -19.82
C ALA A 100 -9.06 -10.06 -18.40
N PHE A 101 -8.32 -9.11 -17.81
CA PHE A 101 -7.68 -9.24 -16.50
C PHE A 101 -8.34 -8.36 -15.43
N LYS A 102 -9.44 -7.67 -15.76
CA LYS A 102 -10.16 -6.84 -14.79
C LYS A 102 -10.77 -7.69 -13.68
N TYR A 103 -10.73 -7.18 -12.45
CA TYR A 103 -11.31 -7.86 -11.29
C TYR A 103 -12.81 -7.61 -11.21
N LEU A 104 -13.57 -8.50 -11.86
CA LEU A 104 -15.03 -8.39 -11.94
C LEU A 104 -15.76 -9.24 -10.91
N THR A 105 -15.05 -10.07 -10.14
CA THR A 105 -15.62 -10.99 -9.15
C THR A 105 -14.94 -10.84 -7.79
N ALA A 106 -15.66 -11.22 -6.73
CA ALA A 106 -15.13 -11.30 -5.37
C ALA A 106 -13.85 -12.18 -5.30
N GLU A 107 -13.86 -13.30 -6.02
CA GLU A 107 -12.71 -14.20 -6.11
C GLU A 107 -11.50 -13.51 -6.74
N ALA A 108 -11.70 -12.74 -7.82
CA ALA A 108 -10.62 -12.00 -8.46
C ALA A 108 -9.99 -10.97 -7.52
N TYR A 109 -10.80 -10.26 -6.72
CA TYR A 109 -10.26 -9.37 -5.67
C TYR A 109 -9.47 -10.13 -4.62
N ASN A 110 -9.99 -11.26 -4.14
CA ASN A 110 -9.36 -12.05 -3.08
C ASN A 110 -7.99 -12.62 -3.47
N ARG A 111 -7.73 -12.81 -4.78
CA ARG A 111 -6.43 -13.25 -5.27
C ARG A 111 -5.31 -12.21 -5.10
N VAL A 112 -5.66 -10.93 -5.04
CA VAL A 112 -4.68 -9.82 -5.06
C VAL A 112 -4.73 -8.95 -3.80
N VAL A 113 -5.84 -8.95 -3.07
CA VAL A 113 -6.03 -8.20 -1.83
C VAL A 113 -6.57 -9.11 -0.75
N SER A 114 -5.93 -9.10 0.41
CA SER A 114 -6.45 -9.72 1.63
C SER A 114 -6.57 -8.67 2.73
N ALA A 115 -7.70 -8.67 3.41
CA ALA A 115 -7.93 -7.89 4.63
C ALA A 115 -7.80 -8.74 5.91
N GLU A 116 -7.23 -9.94 5.79
CA GLU A 116 -6.97 -10.88 6.87
C GLU A 116 -5.49 -10.84 7.32
N LEU A 117 -5.24 -11.15 8.59
CA LEU A 117 -3.87 -11.34 9.05
C LEU A 117 -3.30 -12.64 8.45
N PRO A 118 -2.10 -12.60 7.82
CA PRO A 118 -1.43 -13.81 7.37
C PRO A 118 -1.27 -14.80 8.53
N ASP A 119 -1.34 -16.09 8.26
CA ASP A 119 -1.18 -17.10 9.31
C ASP A 119 0.27 -17.15 9.83
N GLN A 120 0.45 -17.05 11.15
CA GLN A 120 1.78 -16.92 11.75
C GLN A 120 2.58 -18.22 11.66
N THR A 121 1.89 -19.37 11.67
CA THR A 121 2.49 -20.70 11.59
C THR A 121 2.91 -21.05 10.17
N THR A 122 2.06 -20.79 9.18
CA THR A 122 2.30 -21.16 7.77
C THR A 122 3.04 -20.08 6.99
N ASN A 123 2.93 -18.80 7.38
CA ASN A 123 3.60 -17.69 6.73
C ASN A 123 4.10 -16.63 7.73
N SER A 124 5.01 -17.06 8.60
CA SER A 124 5.62 -16.23 9.65
C SER A 124 6.30 -14.97 9.10
N TYR A 125 6.94 -15.07 7.93
CA TYR A 125 7.60 -13.94 7.29
C TYR A 125 6.61 -12.85 6.87
N LEU A 126 5.57 -13.20 6.11
CA LEU A 126 4.55 -12.23 5.68
C LEU A 126 3.78 -11.68 6.89
N TYR A 127 3.46 -12.53 7.88
CA TYR A 127 2.86 -12.09 9.13
C TYR A 127 3.70 -11.00 9.80
N SER A 128 5.02 -11.23 9.93
CA SER A 128 5.92 -10.26 10.56
C SER A 128 5.96 -8.92 9.81
N LEU A 129 5.90 -8.94 8.48
CA LEU A 129 5.87 -7.73 7.64
C LEU A 129 4.55 -6.98 7.78
N VAL A 130 3.42 -7.68 7.71
CA VAL A 130 2.08 -7.08 7.85
C VAL A 130 1.93 -6.46 9.24
N VAL A 131 2.29 -7.18 10.31
CA VAL A 131 2.21 -6.65 11.68
C VAL A 131 3.09 -5.41 11.86
N LYS A 132 4.28 -5.39 11.25
CA LYS A 132 5.24 -4.29 11.39
C LYS A 132 4.87 -3.05 10.56
N HIS A 133 4.30 -3.23 9.38
CA HIS A 133 4.20 -2.15 8.38
C HIS A 133 2.77 -1.80 7.95
N MET A 134 1.81 -2.71 8.12
CA MET A 134 0.46 -2.57 7.55
C MET A 134 -0.64 -2.48 8.63
N MET A 135 -0.29 -2.52 9.91
CA MET A 135 -1.25 -2.36 11.00
C MET A 135 -1.59 -0.89 11.19
N HIS A 136 -2.88 -0.59 11.30
CA HIS A 136 -3.29 0.70 11.84
C HIS A 136 -2.81 0.79 13.30
N GLY A 137 -2.18 1.92 13.64
CA GLY A 137 -1.66 2.17 14.98
C GLY A 137 -2.75 2.03 16.05
N PRO A 138 -2.35 1.85 17.33
CA PRO A 138 -3.31 1.90 18.41
C PRO A 138 -4.05 3.23 18.34
N CYS A 139 -5.38 3.17 18.39
CA CYS A 139 -6.28 4.31 18.37
C CYS A 139 -7.55 3.98 19.16
N GLY A 140 -8.47 4.92 19.25
CA GLY A 140 -9.67 4.74 20.05
C GLY A 140 -9.31 4.69 21.53
N HIS A 141 -9.87 3.71 22.24
CA HIS A 141 -9.59 3.52 23.66
C HIS A 141 -8.12 3.16 23.94
N LEU A 142 -7.42 2.54 22.98
CA LEU A 142 -6.01 2.16 23.14
C LEU A 142 -5.05 3.34 23.03
N ASN A 143 -5.45 4.42 22.35
CA ASN A 143 -4.71 5.67 22.25
C ASN A 143 -5.62 6.79 21.73
N ALA A 144 -6.19 7.57 22.64
CA ALA A 144 -7.10 8.67 22.31
C ALA A 144 -6.39 9.88 21.67
N GLU A 145 -5.07 9.99 21.84
CA GLU A 145 -4.25 11.11 21.37
C GLU A 145 -3.67 10.88 19.97
N ASN A 146 -3.92 9.72 19.37
CA ASN A 146 -3.43 9.42 18.03
C ASN A 146 -3.98 10.45 17.01
N VAL A 147 -3.16 10.85 16.03
CA VAL A 147 -3.51 11.79 14.95
C VAL A 147 -4.72 11.39 14.09
N CYS A 148 -5.11 10.11 14.13
CA CYS A 148 -6.33 9.63 13.48
C CYS A 148 -7.61 9.91 14.29
N MET A 149 -7.50 10.24 15.57
CA MET A 149 -8.64 10.49 16.45
C MET A 149 -9.23 11.88 16.20
N LYS A 150 -10.56 11.94 16.09
CA LYS A 150 -11.34 13.17 15.99
C LYS A 150 -12.66 12.95 16.72
N GLU A 151 -13.01 13.84 17.64
CA GLU A 151 -14.28 13.78 18.40
C GLU A 151 -14.51 12.40 19.06
N GLY A 152 -13.45 11.83 19.67
CA GLY A 152 -13.50 10.55 20.37
C GLY A 152 -13.60 9.30 19.47
N LYS A 153 -13.56 9.45 18.13
CA LYS A 153 -13.61 8.34 17.16
C LYS A 153 -12.44 8.40 16.19
N CYS A 154 -12.00 7.25 15.68
CA CYS A 154 -11.03 7.22 14.60
C CYS A 154 -11.67 7.76 13.32
N LYS A 155 -11.14 8.84 12.74
CA LYS A 155 -11.65 9.47 11.50
C LYS A 155 -11.57 8.55 10.28
N ASN A 156 -10.75 7.50 10.36
CA ASN A 156 -10.62 6.46 9.33
C ASN A 156 -11.50 5.24 9.61
N HIS A 157 -12.30 5.26 10.68
CA HIS A 157 -13.21 4.21 11.11
C HIS A 157 -12.52 2.86 11.38
N TYR A 158 -11.42 2.87 12.13
CA TYR A 158 -10.82 1.65 12.67
C TYR A 158 -11.34 1.35 14.10
N PRO A 159 -11.46 0.06 14.47
CA PRO A 159 -11.33 -1.11 13.61
C PRO A 159 -12.48 -1.21 12.58
N LYS A 160 -12.20 -1.78 11.41
CA LYS A 160 -13.23 -2.02 10.39
C LYS A 160 -14.07 -3.23 10.77
N SER A 161 -15.36 -3.19 10.45
CA SER A 161 -16.28 -4.31 10.66
C SER A 161 -15.82 -5.58 9.92
N PHE A 162 -16.10 -6.73 10.51
CA PHE A 162 -15.90 -8.02 9.87
C PHE A 162 -16.86 -8.22 8.69
N ALA A 163 -16.44 -9.05 7.74
CA ALA A 163 -17.21 -9.44 6.56
C ALA A 163 -16.82 -10.87 6.15
N GLU A 164 -17.81 -11.77 6.12
CA GLU A 164 -17.58 -13.19 5.80
C GLU A 164 -17.13 -13.42 4.36
N TYR A 165 -17.54 -12.56 3.44
CA TYR A 165 -17.20 -12.65 2.02
C TYR A 165 -16.95 -11.26 1.44
N THR A 166 -16.15 -11.20 0.37
CA THR A 166 -15.97 -9.97 -0.38
C THR A 166 -17.24 -9.65 -1.15
N SER A 167 -17.71 -8.41 -1.06
CA SER A 167 -18.92 -7.94 -1.72
C SER A 167 -18.76 -6.53 -2.26
N HIS A 168 -19.71 -6.09 -3.09
CA HIS A 168 -19.76 -4.71 -3.55
C HIS A 168 -20.18 -3.80 -2.38
N GLY A 169 -19.34 -2.83 -2.03
CA GLY A 169 -19.66 -1.84 -1.01
C GLY A 169 -20.53 -0.69 -1.53
N GLN A 170 -20.82 0.27 -0.65
CA GLN A 170 -21.41 1.54 -1.10
C GLN A 170 -20.37 2.37 -1.88
N GLY A 171 -20.74 2.81 -3.08
CA GLY A 171 -19.84 3.52 -4.01
C GLY A 171 -18.99 2.57 -4.86
N SER A 172 -17.79 3.01 -5.25
CA SER A 172 -16.88 2.28 -6.14
C SER A 172 -15.85 1.39 -5.42
N TYR A 173 -15.98 1.17 -4.10
CA TYR A 173 -15.02 0.38 -3.31
C TYR A 173 -15.63 -0.94 -2.82
N PRO A 174 -14.95 -2.08 -2.99
CA PRO A 174 -15.41 -3.37 -2.45
C PRO A 174 -15.28 -3.43 -0.93
N ILE A 175 -16.18 -4.17 -0.28
CA ILE A 175 -16.01 -4.63 1.10
C ILE A 175 -15.22 -5.92 1.00
N TYR A 176 -13.97 -5.92 1.45
CA TYR A 176 -13.12 -7.11 1.42
C TYR A 176 -13.47 -8.09 2.53
N GLN A 177 -13.36 -9.38 2.23
CA GLN A 177 -13.45 -10.46 3.21
C GLN A 177 -12.48 -10.21 4.36
N ARG A 178 -13.04 -10.22 5.57
CA ARG A 178 -12.36 -10.04 6.85
C ARG A 178 -13.15 -10.87 7.85
N ARG A 179 -12.86 -12.17 7.94
CA ARG A 179 -13.59 -13.07 8.86
C ARG A 179 -13.19 -12.81 10.30
N ASP A 180 -14.14 -12.98 11.21
CA ASP A 180 -13.82 -12.99 12.64
C ASP A 180 -13.29 -14.37 13.03
N ASN A 181 -11.98 -14.55 12.88
CA ASN A 181 -11.27 -15.77 13.24
C ASN A 181 -10.62 -15.68 14.64
N GLN A 182 -11.00 -14.69 15.46
CA GLN A 182 -10.46 -14.44 16.80
C GLN A 182 -8.93 -14.18 16.86
N ARG A 183 -8.25 -14.04 15.71
CA ARG A 183 -6.81 -13.79 15.68
C ARG A 183 -6.54 -12.31 15.94
N THR A 184 -5.62 -12.06 16.87
CA THR A 184 -5.18 -10.72 17.24
C THR A 184 -3.68 -10.58 17.04
N ALA A 185 -3.22 -9.33 16.89
CA ALA A 185 -1.81 -9.00 16.81
C ALA A 185 -1.53 -7.77 17.67
N LYS A 186 -0.39 -7.78 18.37
CA LYS A 186 0.04 -6.62 19.15
C LYS A 186 0.54 -5.53 18.20
N VAL A 187 -0.21 -4.44 18.12
CA VAL A 187 0.20 -3.25 17.35
C VAL A 187 1.21 -2.45 18.20
N ARG A 188 2.30 -2.02 17.58
CA ARG A 188 3.27 -1.13 18.24
C ARG A 188 2.68 0.27 18.35
N VAL A 189 2.88 0.93 19.49
CA VAL A 189 2.82 2.40 19.54
C VAL A 189 4.04 2.86 18.73
N THR A 190 3.83 3.34 17.52
CA THR A 190 4.91 3.98 16.77
C THR A 190 5.25 5.28 17.47
N CYS A 191 6.42 5.34 18.09
CA CYS A 191 7.10 6.59 18.43
C CYS A 191 7.62 7.25 17.15
#